data_AF-M4AGZ8-F1
#
_entry.id   AF-M4AGZ8-F1
#
_cell.length_a   1.000
_cell.length_b   1.000
_cell.length_c   1.000
_cell.angle_alpha   90.00
_cell.angle_beta   90.00
_cell.angle_gamma   90.00
#
_symmetry.space_group_name_H-M   'P 1'
#
loop_
_entity.id
_entity.type
_entity.pdbx_description
1 polymer ?
#
loop_
_entity_poly.entity_id
_entity_poly.type
_entity_poly.pdbx_seq_one_letter_code
_entity_poly.pdbx_strand_id
1 'polypeptide(L)'
;MALSAAVQQEVTRPQPLCVSCQDGKQQQLDILDPQFQQRLENARAQVRQEIQLELKIKEAAERMRRAYPSRRGGAVDGEVKASNRKLEQLHLQLQELNAISMEEENQSSEPSQWEEVTSPLASRIRNLKKQLTMETKVKQGAENMIQTYSSRSFKDRKMLATAQQMLQDSRTKIELLRMQIVKVGQARDEGPDEEIIGPVELRVAELLHRMKIESAVAEGARNVTKLVDPKERRVLTEAQARVRESSQKVDLLRLSLERRLAELPEDHPTRAAIMETLESGVAPSYGTPKKQSAAPSSSSSSSSSSFFRPASLTAVCHSAVVQNWTD
;
A
#
# COMPACT_ATOMS: atom_id res chain seq x y z
N MET A 1 -68.92 21.45 12.99
CA MET A 1 -68.79 20.05 12.56
C MET A 1 -68.20 19.98 11.15
N ALA A 2 -66.99 20.51 10.95
CA ALA A 2 -66.35 20.57 9.63
C ALA A 2 -64.88 20.11 9.69
N LEU A 3 -64.62 19.06 10.47
CA LEU A 3 -63.30 18.42 10.60
C LEU A 3 -63.36 16.90 10.38
N SER A 4 -64.43 16.39 9.76
CA SER A 4 -64.64 14.95 9.55
C SER A 4 -64.53 14.49 8.10
N ALA A 5 -64.04 15.33 7.17
CA ALA A 5 -64.06 15.03 5.73
C ALA A 5 -62.71 15.19 4.99
N ALA A 6 -61.60 15.40 5.69
CA ALA A 6 -60.30 15.65 5.04
C ALA A 6 -59.21 14.59 5.29
N VAL A 7 -59.59 13.37 5.71
CA VAL A 7 -58.65 12.24 5.90
C VAL A 7 -59.02 11.05 4.98
N GLN A 8 -59.58 11.35 3.80
CA GLN A 8 -59.51 10.46 2.64
C GLN A 8 -58.69 11.15 1.56
N GLN A 9 -57.40 11.34 1.80
CA GLN A 9 -56.44 11.28 0.71
C GLN A 9 -55.72 9.96 0.84
N GLU A 10 -56.16 9.07 -0.04
CA GLU A 10 -55.65 7.77 -0.36
C GLU A 10 -54.13 7.89 -0.62
N VAL A 11 -53.33 7.73 0.43
CA VAL A 11 -51.91 7.42 0.28
C VAL A 11 -51.91 5.98 -0.21
N THR A 12 -51.88 5.83 -1.53
CA THR A 12 -51.53 4.59 -2.22
C THR A 12 -50.29 4.02 -1.54
N ARG A 13 -50.48 3.01 -0.68
CA ARG A 13 -49.40 2.19 -0.14
C ARG A 13 -48.67 1.59 -1.34
N PRO A 14 -47.39 1.89 -1.59
CA PRO A 14 -46.60 0.98 -2.39
C PRO A 14 -46.58 -0.37 -1.66
N GLN A 15 -46.77 -1.43 -2.42
CA GLN A 15 -46.82 -2.79 -1.89
C GLN A 15 -45.58 -3.07 -1.02
N PRO A 16 -45.71 -3.85 0.06
CA PRO A 16 -44.54 -4.31 0.79
C PRO A 16 -43.63 -5.02 -0.21
N LEU A 17 -42.33 -4.68 -0.22
CA LEU A 17 -41.32 -5.46 -0.91
C LEU A 17 -41.29 -6.83 -0.22
N CYS A 18 -42.12 -7.74 -0.72
CA CYS A 18 -42.19 -9.11 -0.24
C CYS A 18 -40.91 -9.81 -0.69
N VAL A 19 -39.95 -9.93 0.21
CA VAL A 19 -38.81 -10.84 0.05
C VAL A 19 -39.16 -12.13 0.77
N SER A 20 -40.12 -12.87 0.23
CA SER A 20 -40.23 -14.29 0.55
C SER A 20 -40.57 -15.10 -0.70
N CYS A 21 -39.73 -16.12 -0.89
CA CYS A 21 -39.53 -16.94 -2.08
C CYS A 21 -40.82 -17.49 -2.69
N GLN A 22 -41.05 -17.23 -3.97
CA GLN A 22 -41.82 -18.12 -4.84
C GLN A 22 -41.15 -18.21 -6.21
N ASP A 23 -40.92 -19.45 -6.62
CA ASP A 23 -40.49 -19.91 -7.94
C ASP A 23 -39.09 -19.56 -8.44
N GLY A 24 -38.13 -20.43 -8.10
CA GLY A 24 -37.45 -21.27 -9.09
C GLY A 24 -36.64 -20.63 -10.21
N LYS A 25 -36.40 -19.32 -10.21
CA LYS A 25 -35.44 -18.65 -11.08
C LYS A 25 -34.64 -17.66 -10.24
N GLN A 26 -33.33 -17.90 -10.14
CA GLN A 26 -32.38 -16.94 -9.59
C GLN A 26 -32.41 -15.67 -10.46
N GLN A 27 -33.35 -14.77 -10.22
CA GLN A 27 -33.16 -13.36 -10.53
C GLN A 27 -32.22 -12.87 -9.44
N GLN A 28 -30.93 -12.93 -9.73
CA GLN A 28 -29.93 -12.19 -9.00
C GLN A 28 -30.26 -10.71 -9.20
N LEU A 29 -31.17 -10.19 -8.37
CA LEU A 29 -31.44 -8.76 -8.27
C LEU A 29 -30.11 -8.12 -7.93
N ASP A 30 -29.57 -7.36 -8.88
CA ASP A 30 -28.27 -6.71 -8.74
C ASP A 30 -28.39 -5.68 -7.60
N ILE A 31 -27.89 -6.05 -6.43
CA ILE A 31 -27.92 -5.24 -5.20
C ILE A 31 -27.23 -3.88 -5.43
N LEU A 32 -26.37 -3.81 -6.45
CA LEU A 32 -25.60 -2.63 -6.86
C LEU A 32 -26.33 -1.74 -7.89
N ASP A 33 -27.55 -2.08 -8.31
CA ASP A 33 -28.32 -1.25 -9.23
C ASP A 33 -28.62 0.13 -8.60
N PRO A 34 -28.22 1.25 -9.24
CA PRO A 34 -28.50 2.59 -8.75
C PRO A 34 -29.98 2.86 -8.48
N GLN A 35 -30.88 2.25 -9.28
CA GLN A 35 -32.33 2.42 -9.06
C GLN A 35 -32.82 1.66 -7.83
N PHE A 36 -32.24 0.49 -7.56
CA PHE A 36 -32.53 -0.30 -6.36
C PHE A 36 -32.01 0.39 -5.09
N GLN A 37 -30.78 0.91 -5.11
CA GLN A 37 -30.20 1.66 -3.99
C GLN A 37 -31.00 2.93 -3.66
N GLN A 38 -31.44 3.68 -4.68
CA GLN A 38 -32.30 4.85 -4.49
C GLN A 38 -33.65 4.48 -3.85
N ARG A 39 -34.24 3.34 -4.23
CA ARG A 39 -35.49 2.83 -3.63
C ARG A 39 -35.28 2.42 -2.17
N LEU A 40 -34.14 1.79 -1.86
CA LEU A 40 -33.77 1.41 -0.49
C LEU A 40 -33.54 2.63 0.41
N GLU A 41 -32.88 3.67 -0.11
CA GLU A 41 -32.73 4.97 0.58
C GLU A 41 -34.06 5.65 0.85
N ASN A 42 -34.95 5.67 -0.14
CA ASN A 42 -36.30 6.21 0.01
C ASN A 42 -37.11 5.44 1.07
N ALA A 43 -37.02 4.11 1.09
CA ALA A 43 -37.66 3.28 2.11
C ALA A 43 -37.11 3.58 3.51
N ARG A 44 -35.78 3.73 3.67
CA ARG A 44 -35.15 4.13 4.94
C ARG A 44 -35.61 5.52 5.40
N ALA A 45 -35.72 6.48 4.48
CA ALA A 45 -36.21 7.82 4.79
C ALA A 45 -37.67 7.80 5.27
N GLN A 46 -38.53 7.00 4.63
CA GLN A 46 -39.91 6.81 5.03
C GLN A 46 -40.03 6.20 6.43
N VAL A 47 -39.29 5.12 6.73
CA VAL A 47 -39.31 4.51 8.07
C VAL A 47 -38.82 5.49 9.14
N ARG A 48 -37.79 6.31 8.85
CA ARG A 48 -37.33 7.37 9.76
C ARG A 48 -38.41 8.43 10.01
N GLN A 49 -39.16 8.81 8.98
CA GLN A 49 -40.27 9.74 9.11
C GLN A 49 -41.40 9.15 9.95
N GLU A 50 -41.74 7.87 9.74
CA GLU A 50 -42.75 7.16 10.54
C GLU A 50 -42.35 7.06 12.01
N ILE A 51 -41.07 6.79 12.31
CA ILE A 51 -40.56 6.81 13.69
C ILE A 51 -40.75 8.18 14.33
N GLN A 52 -40.44 9.27 13.61
CA GLN A 52 -40.63 10.62 14.13
C GLN A 52 -42.10 10.96 14.39
N LEU A 53 -43.01 10.54 13.50
CA LEU A 53 -44.44 10.73 13.68
C LEU A 53 -44.97 9.91 14.86
N GLU A 54 -44.55 8.65 14.97
CA GLU A 54 -44.95 7.76 16.05
C GLU A 54 -44.43 8.23 17.41
N LEU A 55 -43.20 8.78 17.48
CA LEU A 55 -42.68 9.42 18.69
C LEU A 55 -43.53 10.63 19.11
N LYS A 56 -43.95 11.47 18.16
CA LYS A 56 -44.84 12.61 18.47
C LYS A 56 -46.20 12.15 18.98
N ILE A 57 -46.76 11.08 18.41
CA ILE A 57 -48.01 10.47 18.87
C ILE A 57 -47.84 9.91 20.29
N LYS A 58 -46.75 9.16 20.54
CA LYS A 58 -46.42 8.64 21.85
C LYS A 58 -46.28 9.76 22.88
N GLU A 59 -45.55 10.83 22.57
CA GLU A 59 -45.41 11.97 23.48
C GLU A 59 -46.75 12.64 23.78
N ALA A 60 -47.63 12.79 22.79
CA ALA A 60 -48.98 13.33 22.99
C ALA A 60 -49.82 12.41 23.90
N ALA A 61 -49.79 11.10 23.65
CA ALA A 61 -50.46 10.10 24.49
C ALA A 61 -49.92 10.08 25.93
N GLU A 62 -48.60 10.22 26.10
CA GLU A 62 -48.00 10.33 27.43
C GLU A 62 -48.35 11.65 28.14
N ARG A 63 -48.46 12.77 27.42
CA ARG A 63 -48.97 14.04 28.00
C ARG A 63 -50.42 13.87 28.46
N MET A 64 -51.27 13.21 27.66
CA MET A 64 -52.66 12.88 28.05
C MET A 64 -52.72 11.95 29.26
N ARG A 65 -51.87 10.91 29.31
CA ARG A 65 -51.73 10.01 30.46
C ARG A 65 -51.36 10.78 31.74
N ARG A 66 -50.41 11.71 31.66
CA ARG A 66 -50.00 12.56 32.80
C ARG A 66 -51.12 13.52 33.24
N ALA A 67 -51.93 14.01 32.31
CA ALA A 67 -53.05 14.90 32.59
C ALA A 67 -54.28 14.17 33.16
N TYR A 68 -54.48 12.89 32.84
CA TYR A 68 -55.65 12.09 33.25
C TYR A 68 -55.27 10.73 33.91
N PRO A 69 -54.68 10.73 35.11
CA PRO A 69 -54.12 9.53 35.75
C PRO A 69 -55.13 8.55 36.40
N SER A 70 -56.46 8.75 36.27
CA SER A 70 -57.48 7.97 37.01
C SER A 70 -58.42 7.17 36.09
N ARG A 71 -58.97 6.05 36.61
CA ARG A 71 -59.89 4.97 36.13
C ARG A 71 -60.21 4.78 34.62
N ARG A 72 -60.14 5.81 33.76
CA ARG A 72 -60.16 5.73 32.27
C ARG A 72 -58.75 5.69 31.63
N GLY A 73 -57.69 5.81 32.42
CA GLY A 73 -56.30 5.76 31.93
C GLY A 73 -55.89 4.46 31.22
N GLY A 74 -56.65 3.36 31.39
CA GLY A 74 -56.37 2.07 30.75
C GLY A 74 -56.38 2.10 29.22
N ALA A 75 -57.22 2.95 28.60
CA ALA A 75 -57.27 3.09 27.14
C ALA A 75 -56.03 3.80 26.60
N VAL A 76 -55.68 4.95 27.19
CA VAL A 76 -54.44 5.70 26.88
C VAL A 76 -53.20 4.84 27.20
N ASP A 77 -53.28 3.99 28.23
CA ASP A 77 -52.22 3.04 28.54
C ASP A 77 -52.02 1.98 27.46
N GLY A 78 -53.13 1.49 26.89
CA GLY A 78 -53.12 0.63 25.71
C GLY A 78 -52.50 1.32 24.50
N GLU A 79 -52.86 2.59 24.25
CA GLU A 79 -52.34 3.39 23.14
C GLU A 79 -50.83 3.63 23.26
N VAL A 80 -50.32 4.02 24.44
CA VAL A 80 -48.87 4.19 24.66
C VAL A 80 -48.13 2.87 24.48
N LYS A 81 -48.70 1.74 24.94
CA LYS A 81 -48.12 0.40 24.73
C LYS A 81 -48.14 -0.01 23.25
N ALA A 82 -49.21 0.30 22.51
CA ALA A 82 -49.30 0.03 21.08
C ALA A 82 -48.28 0.86 20.30
N SER A 83 -48.12 2.13 20.64
CA SER A 83 -47.13 3.03 20.05
C SER A 83 -45.69 2.56 20.32
N ASN A 84 -45.41 2.05 21.53
CA ASN A 84 -44.11 1.42 21.83
C ASN A 84 -43.82 0.21 20.94
N ARG A 85 -44.78 -0.72 20.79
CA ARG A 85 -44.62 -1.90 19.93
C ARG A 85 -44.42 -1.50 18.46
N LYS A 86 -45.12 -0.46 18.01
CA LYS A 86 -44.96 0.07 16.65
C LYS A 86 -43.58 0.71 16.45
N LEU A 87 -43.06 1.44 17.44
CA LEU A 87 -41.68 1.96 17.41
C LEU A 87 -40.65 0.83 17.38
N GLU A 88 -40.84 -0.23 18.15
CA GLU A 88 -39.97 -1.42 18.11
C GLU A 88 -39.99 -2.06 16.71
N GLN A 89 -41.17 -2.23 16.11
CA GLN A 89 -41.31 -2.76 14.75
C GLN A 89 -40.62 -1.88 13.70
N LEU A 90 -40.82 -0.55 13.76
CA LEU A 90 -40.19 0.38 12.83
C LEU A 90 -38.66 0.41 12.99
N HIS A 91 -38.14 0.28 14.22
CA HIS A 91 -36.70 0.16 14.44
C HIS A 91 -36.13 -1.14 13.88
N LEU A 92 -36.85 -2.27 14.03
CA LEU A 92 -36.45 -3.55 13.43
C LEU A 92 -36.44 -3.46 11.89
N GLN A 93 -37.48 -2.87 11.29
CA GLN A 93 -37.52 -2.65 9.84
C GLN A 93 -36.39 -1.74 9.37
N LEU A 94 -36.09 -0.66 10.10
CA LEU A 94 -34.97 0.22 9.76
C LEU A 94 -33.63 -0.52 9.88
N GLN A 95 -33.49 -1.38 10.89
CA GLN A 95 -32.31 -2.22 11.07
C GLN A 95 -32.17 -3.23 9.92
N GLU A 96 -33.25 -3.87 9.48
CA GLU A 96 -33.28 -4.79 8.33
C GLU A 96 -32.90 -4.07 7.03
N LEU A 97 -33.49 -2.90 6.74
CA LEU A 97 -33.14 -2.08 5.58
C LEU A 97 -31.68 -1.61 5.61
N ASN A 98 -31.14 -1.35 6.80
CA ASN A 98 -29.71 -1.05 6.96
C ASN A 98 -28.85 -2.30 6.78
N ALA A 99 -29.30 -3.48 7.21
CA ALA A 99 -28.58 -4.74 7.04
C ALA A 99 -28.44 -5.10 5.55
N ILE A 100 -29.50 -4.91 4.76
CA ILE A 100 -29.46 -5.07 3.29
C ILE A 100 -28.44 -4.10 2.67
N SER A 101 -28.36 -2.86 3.18
CA SER A 101 -27.34 -1.89 2.77
C SER A 101 -25.92 -2.23 3.28
N MET A 102 -25.80 -3.04 4.33
CA MET A 102 -24.54 -3.47 4.95
C MET A 102 -24.09 -4.86 4.47
N GLU A 103 -24.83 -5.58 3.62
CA GLU A 103 -24.28 -6.75 2.92
C GLU A 103 -23.12 -6.35 1.98
N GLU A 104 -22.97 -5.05 1.66
CA GLU A 104 -21.74 -4.48 1.10
C GLU A 104 -20.57 -4.34 2.11
N GLU A 105 -20.83 -4.36 3.42
CA GLU A 105 -19.82 -4.13 4.47
C GLU A 105 -19.64 -5.28 5.48
N ASN A 106 -20.54 -6.26 5.53
CA ASN A 106 -20.65 -7.24 6.61
C ASN A 106 -20.35 -8.71 6.22
N GLN A 107 -19.40 -8.94 5.31
CA GLN A 107 -18.56 -10.15 5.33
C GLN A 107 -17.65 -10.17 6.58
N SER A 108 -18.24 -10.00 7.77
CA SER A 108 -17.54 -9.85 9.04
C SER A 108 -18.44 -10.29 10.19
N SER A 109 -18.91 -11.54 10.18
CA SER A 109 -19.10 -12.37 11.39
C SER A 109 -19.50 -13.81 11.02
N GLU A 110 -18.54 -14.72 11.24
CA GLU A 110 -18.64 -16.18 11.37
C GLU A 110 -18.72 -17.11 10.13
N PRO A 111 -18.10 -18.30 10.22
CA PRO A 111 -17.23 -18.84 9.17
C PRO A 111 -17.96 -19.86 8.30
N SER A 112 -18.52 -19.39 7.19
CA SER A 112 -18.74 -20.28 6.05
C SER A 112 -17.44 -20.37 5.27
N GLN A 113 -16.66 -21.41 5.60
CA GLN A 113 -15.88 -22.23 4.67
C GLN A 113 -16.38 -21.99 3.21
N TRP A 114 -15.49 -21.64 2.27
CA TRP A 114 -15.73 -21.38 0.82
C TRP A 114 -15.56 -19.95 0.27
N GLU A 115 -14.80 -19.04 0.88
CA GLU A 115 -14.24 -17.88 0.14
C GLU A 115 -12.74 -17.66 0.41
N GLU A 116 -11.98 -18.72 0.16
CA GLU A 116 -10.58 -18.60 -0.24
C GLU A 116 -10.56 -18.05 -1.67
N VAL A 117 -10.41 -16.72 -1.85
CA VAL A 117 -9.55 -15.99 -2.81
C VAL A 117 -9.93 -14.50 -2.77
N THR A 118 -9.76 -13.83 -1.61
CA THR A 118 -9.44 -12.39 -1.66
C THR A 118 -7.92 -12.32 -1.70
N SER A 119 -7.32 -11.89 -2.82
CA SER A 119 -5.87 -11.69 -2.92
C SER A 119 -5.35 -10.96 -1.68
N PRO A 120 -4.19 -11.36 -1.09
CA PRO A 120 -3.62 -10.69 0.09
C PRO A 120 -3.55 -9.16 -0.04
N LEU A 121 -3.40 -8.66 -1.28
CA LEU A 121 -3.44 -7.24 -1.62
C LEU A 121 -4.82 -6.60 -1.41
N ALA A 122 -5.89 -7.28 -1.83
CA ALA A 122 -7.25 -6.79 -1.65
C ALA A 122 -7.65 -6.72 -0.16
N SER A 123 -7.23 -7.70 0.65
CA SER A 123 -7.38 -7.65 2.11
C SER A 123 -6.62 -6.46 2.72
N ARG A 124 -5.39 -6.21 2.25
CA ARG A 124 -4.58 -5.05 2.67
C ARG A 124 -5.25 -3.72 2.32
N ILE A 125 -5.76 -3.57 1.10
CA ILE A 125 -6.49 -2.36 0.67
C ILE A 125 -7.74 -2.14 1.54
N ARG A 126 -8.51 -3.20 1.80
CA ARG A 126 -9.69 -3.15 2.68
C ARG A 126 -9.32 -2.64 4.07
N ASN A 127 -8.24 -3.15 4.67
CA ASN A 127 -7.78 -2.73 5.99
C ASN A 127 -7.31 -1.26 6.01
N LEU A 128 -6.59 -0.81 4.98
CA LEU A 128 -6.18 0.59 4.85
C LEU A 128 -7.38 1.52 4.71
N LYS A 129 -8.41 1.14 3.93
CA LYS A 129 -9.67 1.91 3.84
C LYS A 129 -10.41 1.99 5.18
N LYS A 130 -10.43 0.91 5.95
CA LYS A 130 -10.99 0.91 7.32
C LYS A 130 -10.22 1.88 8.23
N GLN A 131 -8.88 1.85 8.20
CA GLN A 131 -8.04 2.80 8.95
C GLN A 131 -8.28 4.25 8.52
N LEU A 132 -8.39 4.51 7.22
CA LEU A 132 -8.68 5.84 6.69
C LEU A 132 -10.02 6.38 7.20
N THR A 133 -11.03 5.51 7.29
CA THR A 133 -12.36 5.86 7.81
C THR A 133 -12.29 6.21 9.30
N MET A 134 -11.56 5.42 10.10
CA MET A 134 -11.34 5.71 11.52
C MET A 134 -10.62 7.04 11.72
N GLU A 135 -9.53 7.28 10.98
CA GLU A 135 -8.77 8.53 11.11
C GLU A 135 -9.57 9.75 10.65
N THR A 136 -10.43 9.59 9.64
CA THR A 136 -11.37 10.65 9.23
C THR A 136 -12.36 10.99 10.35
N LYS A 137 -12.85 9.98 11.10
CA LYS A 137 -13.70 10.23 12.28
C LYS A 137 -12.93 10.91 13.41
N VAL A 138 -11.67 10.55 13.63
CA VAL A 138 -10.79 11.23 14.61
C VAL A 138 -10.58 12.69 14.23
N LYS A 139 -10.28 12.98 12.96
CA LYS A 139 -10.17 14.34 12.42
C LYS A 139 -11.44 15.15 12.67
N GLN A 140 -12.61 14.61 12.32
CA GLN A 140 -13.90 15.28 12.55
C GLN A 140 -14.16 15.52 14.04
N GLY A 141 -13.84 14.55 14.90
CA GLY A 141 -13.95 14.68 16.35
C GLY A 141 -13.10 15.83 16.88
N ALA A 142 -11.85 15.95 16.42
CA ALA A 142 -10.96 17.04 16.78
C ALA A 142 -11.47 18.41 16.30
N GLU A 143 -12.01 18.49 15.07
CA GLU A 143 -12.63 19.72 14.54
C GLU A 143 -13.85 20.16 15.39
N ASN A 144 -14.71 19.21 15.78
CA ASN A 144 -15.85 19.48 16.66
C ASN A 144 -15.41 19.94 18.06
N MET A 145 -14.34 19.35 18.61
CA MET A 145 -13.75 19.77 19.88
C MET A 145 -13.21 21.20 19.78
N ILE A 146 -12.47 21.53 18.72
CA ILE A 146 -11.97 22.89 18.49
C ILE A 146 -13.14 23.88 18.40
N GLN A 147 -14.20 23.55 17.67
CA GLN A 147 -15.38 24.41 17.56
C GLN A 147 -16.03 24.69 18.93
N THR A 148 -16.11 23.67 19.78
CA THR A 148 -16.68 23.77 21.14
C THR A 148 -15.81 24.64 22.06
N TYR A 149 -14.48 24.45 22.03
CA TYR A 149 -13.53 25.13 22.90
C TYR A 149 -12.98 26.45 22.34
N SER A 150 -13.45 26.88 21.17
CA SER A 150 -13.12 28.19 20.59
C SER A 150 -13.78 29.35 21.37
N SER A 151 -14.79 29.07 22.20
CA SER A 151 -15.32 30.02 23.17
C SER A 151 -14.28 30.29 24.26
N ARG A 152 -13.84 31.54 24.39
CA ARG A 152 -12.54 31.99 24.92
C ARG A 152 -12.39 31.91 26.46
N SER A 153 -12.74 30.79 27.08
CA SER A 153 -12.52 30.54 28.51
C SER A 153 -11.09 30.03 28.77
N PHE A 154 -10.43 30.56 29.81
CA PHE A 154 -9.07 30.16 30.18
C PHE A 154 -8.94 28.67 30.57
N LYS A 155 -10.03 28.04 31.02
CA LYS A 155 -10.06 26.63 31.42
C LYS A 155 -9.94 25.68 30.22
N ASP A 156 -10.36 26.14 29.05
CA ASP A 156 -10.46 25.32 27.84
C ASP A 156 -9.20 25.36 26.97
N ARG A 157 -8.22 26.22 27.32
CA ARG A 157 -6.99 26.41 26.53
C ARG A 157 -6.17 25.13 26.36
N LYS A 158 -6.11 24.29 27.41
CA LYS A 158 -5.40 23.00 27.33
C LYS A 158 -6.14 22.01 26.43
N MET A 159 -7.48 21.96 26.54
CA MET A 159 -8.31 21.08 25.70
C MET A 159 -8.25 21.49 24.23
N LEU A 160 -8.25 22.79 23.95
CA LEU A 160 -8.09 23.35 22.62
C LEU A 160 -6.73 22.98 22.01
N ALA A 161 -5.64 23.10 22.78
CA ALA A 161 -4.31 22.71 22.31
C ALA A 161 -4.22 21.21 21.99
N THR A 162 -4.77 20.34 22.84
CA THR A 162 -4.84 18.90 22.56
C THR A 162 -5.64 18.60 21.30
N ALA A 163 -6.80 19.24 21.11
CA ALA A 163 -7.62 19.05 19.93
C ALA A 163 -6.92 19.54 18.64
N GLN A 164 -6.18 20.65 18.70
CA GLN A 164 -5.36 21.13 17.59
C GLN A 164 -4.25 20.15 17.22
N GLN A 165 -3.57 19.57 18.21
CA GLN A 165 -2.54 18.55 17.97
C GLN A 165 -3.16 17.30 17.32
N MET A 166 -4.27 16.79 17.86
CA MET A 166 -4.98 15.65 17.28
C MET A 166 -5.44 15.91 15.84
N LEU A 167 -5.87 17.14 15.54
CA LEU A 167 -6.24 17.52 14.18
C LEU A 167 -5.04 17.47 13.22
N GLN A 168 -3.88 17.97 13.65
CA GLN A 168 -2.66 17.94 12.83
C GLN A 168 -2.15 16.51 12.60
N ASP A 169 -2.14 15.69 13.65
CA ASP A 169 -1.71 14.29 13.60
C ASP A 169 -2.63 13.47 12.69
N SER A 170 -3.95 13.65 12.82
CA SER A 170 -4.93 12.93 12.01
C SER A 170 -4.89 13.33 10.54
N ARG A 171 -4.67 14.61 10.21
CA ARG A 171 -4.46 15.06 8.82
C ARG A 171 -3.26 14.38 8.18
N THR A 172 -2.15 14.31 8.91
CA THR A 172 -0.92 13.66 8.43
C THR A 172 -1.13 12.17 8.20
N LYS A 173 -1.80 11.48 9.14
CA LYS A 173 -2.12 10.05 9.01
C LYS A 173 -3.08 9.76 7.86
N ILE A 174 -4.10 10.59 7.64
CA ILE A 174 -5.01 10.47 6.49
C ILE A 174 -4.24 10.50 5.19
N GLU A 175 -3.29 11.43 5.04
CA GLU A 175 -2.49 11.55 3.82
C GLU A 175 -1.59 10.32 3.60
N LEU A 176 -0.93 9.85 4.66
CA LEU A 176 -0.12 8.63 4.59
C LEU A 176 -0.96 7.40 4.22
N LEU A 177 -2.17 7.26 4.77
CA LEU A 177 -3.08 6.17 4.44
C LEU A 177 -3.58 6.24 3.00
N ARG A 178 -3.91 7.44 2.50
CA ARG A 178 -4.28 7.66 1.09
C ARG A 178 -3.15 7.26 0.15
N MET A 179 -1.93 7.72 0.43
CA MET A 179 -0.74 7.37 -0.33
C MET A 179 -0.49 5.85 -0.33
N GLN A 180 -0.65 5.17 0.81
CA GLN A 180 -0.52 3.71 0.87
C GLN A 180 -1.59 2.97 0.08
N ILE A 181 -2.84 3.46 0.07
CA ILE A 181 -3.91 2.86 -0.73
C ILE A 181 -3.60 2.98 -2.22
N VAL A 182 -3.17 4.15 -2.69
CA VAL A 182 -2.76 4.37 -4.09
C VAL A 182 -1.60 3.45 -4.44
N LYS A 183 -0.54 3.43 -3.63
CA LYS A 183 0.65 2.59 -3.85
C LYS A 183 0.34 1.08 -3.89
N VAL A 184 -0.59 0.60 -3.07
CA VAL A 184 -0.99 -0.81 -3.07
C VAL A 184 -2.00 -1.11 -4.19
N GLY A 185 -2.81 -0.11 -4.58
CA GLY A 185 -3.76 -0.21 -5.70
C GLY A 185 -3.10 -0.24 -7.06
N GLN A 186 -2.04 0.56 -7.26
CA GLN A 186 -1.19 0.56 -8.46
C GLN A 186 -0.56 -0.80 -8.73
N ALA A 187 -0.21 -1.56 -7.68
CA ALA A 187 0.29 -2.93 -7.82
C ALA A 187 -0.74 -3.93 -8.43
N ARG A 188 -1.99 -3.51 -8.69
CA ARG A 188 -3.04 -4.32 -9.33
C ARG A 188 -3.34 -3.89 -10.77
N ASP A 189 -2.98 -2.68 -11.20
CA ASP A 189 -3.45 -2.06 -12.46
C ASP A 189 -2.32 -1.58 -13.39
N GLU A 190 -1.07 -1.73 -12.99
CA GLU A 190 0.06 -1.34 -13.82
C GLU A 190 0.51 -2.49 -14.73
N GLY A 191 -0.07 -2.51 -15.93
CA GLY A 191 0.67 -2.85 -17.13
C GLY A 191 1.91 -1.94 -17.30
N PRO A 192 2.89 -2.38 -18.08
CA PRO A 192 4.29 -1.97 -17.93
C PRO A 192 4.56 -0.64 -18.61
N ASP A 193 4.31 0.49 -17.95
CA ASP A 193 4.85 1.79 -18.36
C ASP A 193 4.63 2.82 -17.25
N GLU A 194 5.57 2.87 -16.30
CA GLU A 194 6.05 4.07 -15.57
C GLU A 194 6.80 3.61 -14.31
N GLU A 195 8.09 3.30 -14.51
CA GLU A 195 9.18 3.48 -13.54
C GLU A 195 8.93 3.14 -12.06
N ILE A 196 8.18 2.09 -11.74
CA ILE A 196 8.40 1.35 -10.50
C ILE A 196 9.53 0.38 -10.80
N ILE A 197 10.77 0.79 -10.51
CA ILE A 197 11.93 -0.10 -10.58
C ILE A 197 11.59 -1.34 -9.76
N GLY A 198 11.29 -2.45 -10.43
CA GLY A 198 10.81 -3.68 -9.83
C GLY A 198 11.84 -4.19 -8.82
N PRO A 199 11.43 -4.93 -7.77
CA PRO A 199 12.37 -5.54 -6.83
C PRO A 199 13.48 -6.37 -7.51
N VAL A 200 13.17 -6.96 -8.67
CA VAL A 200 14.11 -7.69 -9.52
C VAL A 200 15.06 -6.72 -10.24
N GLU A 201 14.56 -5.61 -10.77
CA GLU A 201 15.34 -4.61 -11.51
C GLU A 201 16.31 -3.86 -10.61
N LEU A 202 15.90 -3.51 -9.39
CA LEU A 202 16.81 -2.97 -8.36
C LEU A 202 17.94 -3.95 -8.05
N ARG A 203 17.61 -5.25 -7.95
CA ARG A 203 18.61 -6.29 -7.69
C ARG A 203 19.55 -6.51 -8.87
N VAL A 204 19.03 -6.42 -10.10
CA VAL A 204 19.84 -6.46 -11.33
C VAL A 204 20.79 -5.28 -11.36
N ALA A 205 20.31 -4.06 -11.12
CA ALA A 205 21.13 -2.86 -11.09
C ALA A 205 22.24 -2.94 -10.03
N GLU A 206 21.92 -3.44 -8.83
CA GLU A 206 22.88 -3.67 -7.75
C GLU A 206 23.96 -4.71 -8.14
N LEU A 207 23.56 -5.81 -8.76
CA LEU A 207 24.47 -6.85 -9.25
C LEU A 207 25.40 -6.32 -10.35
N LEU A 208 24.86 -5.58 -11.33
CA LEU A 208 25.64 -4.95 -12.40
C LEU A 208 26.66 -3.95 -11.83
N HIS A 209 26.25 -3.13 -10.88
CA HIS A 209 27.13 -2.17 -10.22
C HIS A 209 28.29 -2.88 -9.49
N ARG A 210 27.99 -3.92 -8.70
CA ARG A 210 29.02 -4.72 -8.02
C ARG A 210 29.94 -5.41 -9.01
N MET A 211 29.40 -5.96 -10.10
CA MET A 211 30.18 -6.64 -11.13
C MET A 211 31.16 -5.68 -11.80
N LYS A 212 30.74 -4.44 -12.08
CA LYS A 212 31.61 -3.39 -12.62
C LYS A 212 32.76 -3.06 -11.66
N ILE A 213 32.47 -2.91 -10.36
CA ILE A 213 33.50 -2.65 -9.35
C ILE A 213 34.50 -3.80 -9.29
N GLU A 214 34.03 -5.04 -9.12
CA GLU A 214 34.93 -6.19 -8.99
C GLU A 214 35.72 -6.43 -10.30
N SER A 215 35.13 -6.20 -11.47
CA SER A 215 35.87 -6.26 -12.74
C SER A 215 37.01 -5.24 -12.79
N ALA A 216 36.75 -4.00 -12.38
CA ALA A 216 37.76 -2.95 -12.30
C ALA A 216 38.85 -3.26 -11.25
N VAL A 217 38.48 -3.85 -10.11
CA VAL A 217 39.44 -4.29 -9.07
C VAL A 217 40.32 -5.42 -9.61
N ALA A 218 39.73 -6.44 -10.25
CA ALA A 218 40.47 -7.54 -10.85
C ALA A 218 41.41 -7.05 -11.98
N GLU A 219 40.98 -6.07 -12.78
CA GLU A 219 41.83 -5.45 -13.80
C GLU A 219 42.95 -4.59 -13.20
N GLY A 220 42.64 -3.75 -12.20
CA GLY A 220 43.63 -2.95 -11.49
C GLY A 220 44.71 -3.81 -10.85
N ALA A 221 44.32 -4.87 -10.14
CA ALA A 221 45.25 -5.83 -9.57
C ALA A 221 46.06 -6.58 -10.65
N ARG A 222 45.45 -6.92 -11.79
CA ARG A 222 46.18 -7.50 -12.94
C ARG A 222 47.22 -6.53 -13.49
N ASN A 223 46.90 -5.24 -13.60
CA ASN A 223 47.84 -4.24 -14.08
C ASN A 223 49.00 -4.04 -13.07
N VAL A 224 48.73 -4.06 -11.77
CA VAL A 224 49.77 -4.07 -10.73
C VAL A 224 50.69 -5.28 -10.90
N THR A 225 50.17 -6.49 -11.12
CA THR A 225 51.02 -7.69 -11.32
C THR A 225 51.94 -7.59 -12.54
N LYS A 226 51.61 -6.75 -13.53
CA LYS A 226 52.45 -6.51 -14.71
C LYS A 226 53.53 -5.44 -14.48
N LEU A 227 53.27 -4.49 -13.57
CA LEU A 227 54.11 -3.31 -13.34
C LEU A 227 55.06 -3.46 -12.14
N VAL A 228 54.72 -4.29 -11.16
CA VAL A 228 55.54 -4.46 -9.94
C VAL A 228 56.80 -5.27 -10.23
N ASP A 229 57.93 -4.80 -9.70
CA ASP A 229 59.21 -5.48 -9.84
C ASP A 229 59.19 -6.87 -9.18
N PRO A 230 59.79 -7.90 -9.81
CA PRO A 230 59.82 -9.28 -9.28
C PRO A 230 60.54 -9.41 -7.93
N LYS A 231 61.28 -8.39 -7.50
CA LYS A 231 61.94 -8.32 -6.19
C LYS A 231 60.94 -7.99 -5.08
N GLU A 232 59.86 -7.28 -5.38
CA GLU A 232 58.78 -6.92 -4.44
C GLU A 232 57.76 -8.06 -4.27
N ARG A 233 58.26 -9.24 -3.87
CA ARG A 233 57.48 -10.48 -3.79
C ARG A 233 56.19 -10.35 -2.97
N ARG A 234 56.19 -9.53 -1.93
CA ARG A 234 55.00 -9.31 -1.07
C ARG A 234 53.88 -8.63 -1.84
N VAL A 235 54.18 -7.52 -2.52
CA VAL A 235 53.20 -6.75 -3.31
C VAL A 235 52.68 -7.60 -4.48
N LEU A 236 53.57 -8.35 -5.15
CA LEU A 236 53.16 -9.28 -6.21
C LEU A 236 52.22 -10.37 -5.70
N THR A 237 52.50 -10.97 -4.55
CA THR A 237 51.67 -12.02 -3.97
C THR A 237 50.29 -11.48 -3.58
N GLU A 238 50.25 -10.28 -2.97
CA GLU A 238 48.99 -9.61 -2.63
C GLU A 238 48.18 -9.26 -3.89
N ALA A 239 48.81 -8.68 -4.91
CA ALA A 239 48.14 -8.36 -6.17
C ALA A 239 47.58 -9.63 -6.84
N GLN A 240 48.34 -10.73 -6.86
CA GLN A 240 47.85 -12.01 -7.38
C GLN A 240 46.68 -12.58 -6.56
N ALA A 241 46.71 -12.44 -5.23
CA ALA A 241 45.58 -12.84 -4.38
C ALA A 241 44.34 -12.01 -4.70
N ARG A 242 44.47 -10.68 -4.82
CA ARG A 242 43.37 -9.77 -5.19
C ARG A 242 42.79 -10.07 -6.57
N VAL A 243 43.64 -10.42 -7.55
CA VAL A 243 43.15 -10.88 -8.87
C VAL A 243 42.28 -12.13 -8.69
N ARG A 244 42.76 -13.15 -7.98
CA ARG A 244 42.02 -14.41 -7.78
C ARG A 244 40.69 -14.17 -7.07
N GLU A 245 40.72 -13.49 -5.92
CA GLU A 245 39.51 -13.21 -5.12
C GLU A 245 38.48 -12.41 -5.91
N SER A 246 38.92 -11.33 -6.59
CA SER A 246 38.01 -10.48 -7.34
C SER A 246 37.45 -11.20 -8.57
N SER A 247 38.26 -12.01 -9.28
CA SER A 247 37.75 -12.85 -10.37
C SER A 247 36.70 -13.87 -9.91
N GLN A 248 36.90 -14.53 -8.76
CA GLN A 248 35.90 -15.45 -8.20
C GLN A 248 34.59 -14.73 -7.85
N LYS A 249 34.66 -13.51 -7.31
CA LYS A 249 33.46 -12.71 -7.04
C LYS A 249 32.74 -12.31 -8.32
N VAL A 250 33.46 -11.90 -9.37
CA VAL A 250 32.87 -11.59 -10.68
C VAL A 250 32.13 -12.82 -11.22
N ASP A 251 32.69 -14.02 -11.10
CA ASP A 251 32.03 -15.24 -11.56
C ASP A 251 30.74 -15.54 -10.78
N LEU A 252 30.73 -15.35 -9.46
CA LEU A 252 29.52 -15.47 -8.64
C LEU A 252 28.46 -14.41 -8.99
N LEU A 253 28.89 -13.20 -9.31
CA LEU A 253 28.00 -12.12 -9.74
C LEU A 253 27.38 -12.41 -11.11
N ARG A 254 28.15 -12.98 -12.05
CA ARG A 254 27.64 -13.47 -13.34
C ARG A 254 26.56 -14.54 -13.16
N LEU A 255 26.84 -15.58 -12.37
CA LEU A 255 25.84 -16.63 -12.07
C LEU A 255 24.59 -16.05 -11.39
N SER A 256 24.76 -15.04 -10.54
CA SER A 256 23.64 -14.36 -9.89
C SER A 256 22.81 -13.57 -10.90
N LEU A 257 23.43 -12.92 -11.88
CA LEU A 257 22.76 -12.21 -12.98
C LEU A 257 22.03 -13.18 -13.91
N GLU A 258 22.64 -14.31 -14.26
CA GLU A 258 22.01 -15.38 -15.06
C GLU A 258 20.73 -15.91 -14.38
N ARG A 259 20.76 -16.09 -13.06
CA ARG A 259 19.56 -16.46 -12.29
C ARG A 259 18.47 -15.40 -12.37
N ARG A 260 18.83 -14.11 -12.32
CA ARG A 260 17.85 -13.01 -12.47
C ARG A 260 17.31 -12.91 -13.90
N LEU A 261 18.12 -13.24 -14.90
CA LEU A 261 17.68 -13.33 -16.29
C LEU A 261 16.60 -14.40 -16.48
N ALA A 262 16.71 -15.55 -15.80
CA ALA A 262 15.72 -16.61 -15.84
C ALA A 262 14.38 -16.26 -15.16
N GLU A 263 14.36 -15.25 -14.28
CA GLU A 263 13.15 -14.76 -13.61
C GLU A 263 12.36 -13.74 -14.44
N LEU A 264 12.96 -13.20 -15.52
CA LEU A 264 12.37 -12.15 -16.36
C LEU A 264 11.69 -12.73 -17.62
N PRO A 265 10.53 -12.17 -18.04
CA PRO A 265 9.92 -12.47 -19.35
C PRO A 265 10.90 -12.24 -20.51
N GLU A 266 10.71 -12.94 -21.63
CA GLU A 266 11.61 -12.85 -22.79
C GLU A 266 11.63 -11.44 -23.41
N ASP A 267 10.52 -10.71 -23.36
CA ASP A 267 10.38 -9.37 -23.95
C ASP A 267 10.81 -8.21 -23.02
N HIS A 268 11.45 -8.50 -21.87
CA HIS A 268 11.75 -7.48 -20.87
C HIS A 268 13.01 -6.66 -21.21
N PRO A 269 12.98 -5.30 -21.16
CA PRO A 269 14.12 -4.46 -21.54
C PRO A 269 15.38 -4.69 -20.69
N THR A 270 15.22 -5.01 -19.40
CA THR A 270 16.38 -5.35 -18.53
C THR A 270 17.04 -6.68 -18.89
N ARG A 271 16.35 -7.58 -19.62
CA ARG A 271 16.95 -8.82 -20.12
C ARG A 271 18.04 -8.51 -21.14
N ALA A 272 17.80 -7.57 -22.05
CA ALA A 272 18.79 -7.12 -23.03
C ALA A 272 20.02 -6.51 -22.34
N ALA A 273 19.82 -5.68 -21.31
CA ALA A 273 20.92 -5.09 -20.54
C ALA A 273 21.77 -6.15 -19.79
N ILE A 274 21.13 -7.21 -19.26
CA ILE A 274 21.87 -8.33 -18.64
C ILE A 274 22.63 -9.14 -19.70
N MET A 275 22.03 -9.40 -20.87
CA MET A 275 22.70 -10.13 -21.95
C MET A 275 23.93 -9.39 -22.47
N GLU A 276 23.81 -8.09 -22.76
CA GLU A 276 24.93 -7.26 -23.23
C GLU A 276 26.11 -7.26 -22.24
N THR A 277 25.82 -7.20 -20.94
CA THR A 277 26.85 -7.19 -19.90
C THR A 277 27.48 -8.56 -19.65
N LEU A 278 26.72 -9.65 -19.81
CA LEU A 278 27.27 -11.00 -19.82
C LEU A 278 28.18 -11.20 -21.05
N GLU A 279 27.76 -10.77 -22.23
CA GLU A 279 28.53 -10.86 -23.49
C GLU A 279 29.80 -10.01 -23.46
N SER A 280 29.73 -8.78 -22.94
CA SER A 280 30.88 -7.90 -22.76
C SER A 280 31.90 -8.42 -21.73
N GLY A 281 31.49 -9.37 -20.88
CA GLY A 281 32.33 -10.06 -19.93
C GLY A 281 33.01 -11.32 -20.47
N VAL A 282 32.68 -11.78 -21.69
CA VAL A 282 33.29 -12.95 -22.32
C VAL A 282 34.56 -12.55 -23.06
N ALA A 283 35.69 -12.56 -22.34
CA ALA A 283 36.94 -12.94 -22.98
C ALA A 283 37.04 -14.47 -22.89
N PRO A 284 37.20 -15.21 -24.01
CA PRO A 284 37.34 -16.66 -23.95
C PRO A 284 38.74 -16.95 -23.40
N SER A 285 38.85 -17.23 -22.10
CA SER A 285 40.13 -17.61 -21.50
C SER A 285 40.06 -19.01 -20.89
N TYR A 286 40.29 -19.96 -21.80
CA TYR A 286 40.98 -21.25 -21.65
C TYR A 286 40.39 -22.31 -20.72
N GLY A 287 39.97 -23.39 -21.37
CA GLY A 287 39.65 -24.67 -20.79
C GLY A 287 40.80 -25.37 -20.07
N THR A 288 40.38 -26.39 -19.36
CA THR A 288 41.13 -27.39 -18.59
C THR A 288 42.40 -27.92 -19.27
N PRO A 289 43.48 -28.22 -18.52
CA PRO A 289 44.72 -28.73 -19.08
C PRO A 289 44.59 -30.21 -19.41
N LYS A 290 44.69 -30.57 -20.70
CA LYS A 290 44.95 -31.95 -21.12
C LYS A 290 46.36 -32.05 -21.69
N LYS A 291 47.18 -32.78 -20.93
CA LYS A 291 48.53 -33.26 -21.20
C LYS A 291 48.62 -33.86 -22.61
N GLN A 292 49.48 -33.32 -23.48
CA GLN A 292 50.19 -34.09 -24.51
C GLN A 292 51.33 -33.29 -25.15
N SER A 293 52.42 -34.01 -25.35
CA SER A 293 53.73 -33.67 -25.87
C SER A 293 53.76 -33.30 -27.35
N ALA A 294 54.65 -32.38 -27.70
CA ALA A 294 55.66 -32.45 -28.79
C ALA A 294 55.86 -31.08 -29.45
N ALA A 295 57.11 -30.63 -29.47
CA ALA A 295 57.61 -29.58 -30.36
C ALA A 295 57.70 -30.14 -31.82
N PRO A 296 57.90 -29.34 -32.89
CA PRO A 296 59.08 -28.48 -33.01
C PRO A 296 58.85 -27.06 -33.57
N SER A 297 59.90 -26.28 -33.31
CA SER A 297 60.34 -24.97 -33.79
C SER A 297 60.02 -24.56 -35.24
N SER A 298 59.78 -23.25 -35.44
CA SER A 298 60.70 -22.38 -36.20
C SER A 298 60.37 -20.89 -36.05
N SER A 299 61.45 -20.12 -35.95
CA SER A 299 61.62 -18.69 -35.72
C SER A 299 61.34 -17.82 -36.94
N SER A 300 60.91 -16.56 -36.75
CA SER A 300 61.55 -15.39 -37.39
C SER A 300 61.22 -14.09 -36.64
N SER A 301 62.27 -13.31 -36.47
CA SER A 301 62.39 -11.98 -35.86
C SER A 301 61.98 -10.84 -36.77
N SER A 302 61.52 -9.72 -36.19
CA SER A 302 61.89 -8.37 -36.66
C SER A 302 61.55 -7.29 -35.62
N SER A 303 62.58 -6.53 -35.27
CA SER A 303 62.61 -5.38 -34.35
C SER A 303 62.29 -4.06 -35.09
N SER A 304 61.94 -3.02 -34.29
CA SER A 304 62.28 -1.56 -34.43
C SER A 304 61.07 -0.65 -34.13
N SER A 305 61.10 0.10 -33.02
CA SER A 305 61.33 1.58 -32.92
C SER A 305 60.01 2.37 -32.98
N SER A 306 59.69 3.41 -32.22
CA SER A 306 60.45 4.39 -31.42
C SER A 306 59.50 5.37 -30.70
N PHE A 307 59.89 5.84 -29.51
CA PHE A 307 59.70 7.18 -28.89
C PHE A 307 58.34 7.92 -28.94
N PHE A 308 57.76 8.29 -27.77
CA PHE A 308 57.88 9.62 -27.14
C PHE A 308 57.09 9.76 -25.79
N ARG A 309 57.87 9.95 -24.72
CA ARG A 309 57.72 10.72 -23.44
C ARG A 309 56.54 10.54 -22.44
N PRO A 310 56.87 10.40 -21.13
CA PRO A 310 56.01 10.75 -20.00
C PRO A 310 56.24 12.22 -19.55
N ALA A 311 55.21 12.88 -19.00
CA ALA A 311 55.31 14.21 -18.42
C ALA A 311 55.63 14.15 -16.92
N SER A 312 56.60 14.97 -16.49
CA SER A 312 57.09 15.09 -15.12
C SER A 312 56.43 16.25 -14.37
N LEU A 313 56.15 15.97 -13.09
CA LEU A 313 56.11 16.83 -11.91
C LEU A 313 56.33 18.35 -12.10
N THR A 314 55.38 19.14 -11.56
CA THR A 314 55.68 20.43 -10.91
C THR A 314 55.18 20.40 -9.48
N ALA A 315 56.12 20.55 -8.56
CA ALA A 315 55.91 20.72 -7.13
C ALA A 315 55.43 22.14 -6.79
N VAL A 316 54.65 22.27 -5.71
CA VAL A 316 54.83 23.36 -4.74
C VAL A 316 54.61 22.79 -3.35
N CYS A 317 55.69 22.72 -2.59
CA CYS A 317 55.69 22.51 -1.15
C CYS A 317 55.31 23.84 -0.47
N HIS A 318 54.42 23.81 0.52
CA HIS A 318 54.41 24.80 1.59
C HIS A 318 54.71 24.08 2.91
N SER A 319 55.86 24.42 3.47
CA SER A 319 56.25 24.12 4.84
C SER A 319 55.28 24.78 5.82
N ALA A 320 54.79 24.00 6.78
CA ALA A 320 54.45 24.49 8.10
C ALA A 320 54.88 23.42 9.11
N VAL A 321 56.14 23.51 9.52
CA VAL A 321 56.61 23.03 10.82
C VAL A 321 56.11 24.06 11.83
N VAL A 322 55.48 23.60 12.92
CA VAL A 322 55.73 24.07 14.30
C VAL A 322 54.86 23.28 15.30
N GLN A 323 55.59 22.49 16.10
CA GLN A 323 55.46 22.23 17.55
C GLN A 323 54.36 21.31 18.11
N ASN A 324 54.85 20.13 18.55
CA ASN A 324 54.47 19.41 19.78
C ASN A 324 54.13 20.35 20.93
N TRP A 325 53.10 20.01 21.73
CA TRP A 325 53.19 19.91 23.20
C TRP A 325 52.15 18.88 23.70
N THR A 326 52.60 18.07 24.65
CA THR A 326 51.92 17.10 25.51
C THR A 326 50.90 17.74 26.44
N ASP A 327 49.70 17.17 26.53
CA ASP A 327 49.07 16.58 27.73
C ASP A 327 47.76 15.88 27.33
#